data_AF-A0A7S2LWY5-F1
#
_entry.id   AF-A0A7S2LWY5-F1
#
_cell.length_a   1.000
_cell.length_b   1.000
_cell.length_c   1.000
_cell.angle_alpha   90.00
_cell.angle_beta   90.00
_cell.angle_gamma   90.00
#
_symmetry.space_group_name_H-M   'P 1'
#
loop_
_entity.id
_entity.type
_entity.pdbx_description
1 polymer ?
#
loop_
_entity_poly.entity_id
_entity_poly.type
_entity_poly.pdbx_seq_one_letter_code
_entity_poly.pdbx_strand_id
1 'polypeptide(L)'
;YGDGQGVKKDEKKEIHHLEQAAIGGHTNARNGLGCIEGYRGQHDRAIKHFTIAAKQGHDESVGNLKKLYKVGKVSKEDFAATVRAYQAAVDATKSPQREAAKVD
;
A
#
# COMPACT_ATOMS: atom_id res chain seq x y z
N TYR A 1 8.03 12.91 34.48
CA TYR A 1 7.60 11.58 34.00
C TYR A 1 7.81 11.56 32.49
N GLY A 2 8.47 10.52 31.98
CA GLY A 2 9.14 10.52 30.67
C GLY A 2 8.23 10.14 29.51
N ASP A 3 7.51 11.12 28.98
CA ASP A 3 6.43 10.96 27.99
C ASP A 3 6.86 10.60 26.55
N GLY A 4 8.14 10.41 26.27
CA GLY A 4 8.63 10.20 24.89
C GLY A 4 9.16 8.81 24.57
N GLN A 5 9.48 7.99 25.58
CA GLN A 5 10.23 6.75 25.35
C GLN A 5 9.33 5.53 25.14
N GLY A 6 8.18 5.45 25.80
CA GLY A 6 7.19 4.38 25.60
C GLY A 6 6.61 4.41 24.18
N VAL A 7 6.08 5.58 23.79
CA VAL A 7 5.45 5.81 22.47
C VAL A 7 6.41 5.49 21.31
N LYS A 8 7.68 5.92 21.40
CA LYS A 8 8.69 5.60 20.37
C LYS A 8 9.06 4.11 20.32
N LYS A 9 8.96 3.40 21.45
CA LYS A 9 9.26 1.96 21.51
C LYS A 9 8.10 1.14 20.94
N ASP A 10 6.87 1.56 21.21
CA ASP A 10 5.67 0.91 20.70
C ASP A 10 5.49 1.15 19.21
N GLU A 11 5.79 2.37 18.71
CA GLU A 11 5.82 2.67 17.28
C GLU A 11 6.83 1.80 16.50
N LYS A 12 8.02 1.55 17.08
CA LYS A 12 9.02 0.67 16.44
C LYS A 12 8.54 -0.78 16.36
N LYS A 13 7.86 -1.28 17.40
CA LYS A 13 7.29 -2.63 17.40
C LYS A 13 6.16 -2.73 16.38
N GLU A 14 5.28 -1.74 16.33
CA GLU A 14 4.18 -1.67 15.36
C GLU A 14 4.71 -1.69 13.93
N ILE A 15 5.71 -0.85 13.61
CA ILE A 15 6.36 -0.84 12.29
C ILE A 15 6.94 -2.22 11.97
N HIS A 16 7.62 -2.86 12.93
CA HIS A 16 8.18 -4.19 12.73
C HIS A 16 7.10 -5.23 12.40
N HIS A 17 5.98 -5.22 13.11
CA HIS A 17 4.86 -6.12 12.82
C HIS A 17 4.23 -5.85 11.45
N LEU A 18 4.09 -4.57 11.07
CA LEU A 18 3.62 -4.18 9.74
C LEU A 18 4.59 -4.63 8.64
N GLU A 19 5.90 -4.53 8.85
CA GLU A 19 6.92 -5.03 7.92
C GLU A 19 6.79 -6.53 7.70
N GLN A 20 6.68 -7.31 8.77
CA GLN A 20 6.50 -8.77 8.66
C GLN A 20 5.21 -9.13 7.94
N ALA A 21 4.08 -8.51 8.30
CA ALA A 21 2.80 -8.76 7.63
C ALA A 21 2.85 -8.35 6.15
N ALA A 22 3.50 -7.24 5.84
CA ALA A 22 3.65 -6.77 4.48
C ALA A 22 4.59 -7.68 3.65
N ILE A 23 5.65 -8.24 4.24
CA ILE A 23 6.47 -9.30 3.62
C ILE A 23 5.62 -10.54 3.34
N GLY A 24 4.69 -10.89 4.24
CA GLY A 24 3.70 -11.95 4.04
C GLY A 24 2.59 -11.65 3.03
N GLY A 25 2.65 -10.51 2.32
CA GLY A 25 1.67 -10.14 1.29
C GLY A 25 0.42 -9.42 1.81
N HIS A 26 0.36 -9.06 3.10
CA HIS A 26 -0.76 -8.26 3.60
C HIS A 26 -0.69 -6.83 3.07
N THR A 27 -1.55 -6.53 2.10
CA THR A 27 -1.65 -5.23 1.45
C THR A 27 -1.99 -4.10 2.43
N ASN A 28 -2.90 -4.34 3.37
CA ASN A 28 -3.26 -3.38 4.43
C ASN A 28 -2.03 -2.97 5.26
N ALA A 29 -1.17 -3.94 5.62
CA ALA A 29 0.05 -3.65 6.36
C ALA A 29 1.04 -2.83 5.53
N ARG A 30 1.16 -3.16 4.24
CA ARG A 30 1.99 -2.38 3.30
C ARG A 30 1.47 -0.95 3.12
N ASN A 31 0.15 -0.74 3.07
CA ASN A 31 -0.47 0.59 3.06
C ASN A 31 -0.17 1.35 4.35
N GLY A 32 -0.27 0.68 5.51
CA GLY A 32 0.08 1.27 6.82
C GLY A 32 1.53 1.77 6.87
N LEU A 33 2.49 0.98 6.39
CA LEU A 33 3.89 1.43 6.25
C LEU A 33 4.01 2.66 5.35
N GLY A 34 3.29 2.68 4.23
CA GLY A 34 3.26 3.85 3.36
C GLY A 34 2.76 5.11 4.06
N CYS A 35 1.70 4.99 4.87
CA CYS A 35 1.19 6.09 5.68
C CYS A 35 2.23 6.58 6.70
N ILE A 36 2.85 5.67 7.45
CA ILE A 36 3.89 6.01 8.44
C ILE A 36 5.07 6.75 7.79
N GLU A 37 5.57 6.23 6.67
CA GLU A 37 6.64 6.88 5.91
C GLU A 37 6.22 8.26 5.38
N GLY A 38 4.98 8.39 4.92
CA GLY A 38 4.39 9.66 4.48
C GLY A 38 4.30 10.69 5.61
N TYR A 39 3.83 10.30 6.79
CA TYR A 39 3.77 11.17 7.97
C TYR A 39 5.16 11.63 8.43
N ARG A 40 6.18 10.80 8.24
CA ARG A 40 7.59 11.16 8.50
C ARG A 40 8.22 12.01 7.39
N GLY A 41 7.46 12.39 6.37
CA GLY A 41 7.94 13.18 5.22
C GLY A 41 8.76 12.38 4.20
N GLN A 42 8.89 11.07 4.37
CA GLN A 42 9.62 10.17 3.49
C GLN A 42 8.74 9.72 2.31
N HIS A 43 8.29 10.70 1.50
CA HIS A 43 7.34 10.47 0.43
C HIS A 43 7.81 9.43 -0.60
N ASP A 44 9.10 9.35 -0.92
CA ASP A 44 9.63 8.35 -1.86
C ASP A 44 9.42 6.91 -1.36
N ARG A 45 9.57 6.69 -0.05
CA ARG A 45 9.31 5.38 0.57
C ARG A 45 7.81 5.09 0.62
N ALA A 46 7.01 6.10 0.97
CA ALA A 46 5.55 6.01 0.97
C ALA A 46 5.03 5.60 -0.42
N ILE A 47 5.51 6.26 -1.48
CA ILE A 47 5.14 5.96 -2.87
C ILE A 47 5.45 4.51 -3.21
N LYS A 48 6.63 3.99 -2.84
CA LYS A 48 7.00 2.58 -3.06
C LYS A 48 6.02 1.63 -2.37
N HIS A 49 5.72 1.87 -1.10
CA HIS A 49 4.77 1.05 -0.34
C HIS A 49 3.38 1.05 -0.97
N PHE A 50 2.84 2.22 -1.29
CA PHE A 50 1.53 2.33 -1.92
C PHE A 50 1.50 1.71 -3.32
N THR A 51 2.57 1.84 -4.10
CA THR A 51 2.66 1.25 -5.44
C THR A 51 2.62 -0.28 -5.36
N ILE A 52 3.36 -0.86 -4.42
CA ILE A 52 3.38 -2.32 -4.22
C ILE A 52 2.00 -2.81 -3.76
N ALA A 53 1.34 -2.12 -2.84
CA ALA A 53 0.01 -2.49 -2.37
C ALA A 53 -1.07 -2.31 -3.46
N ALA A 54 -1.02 -1.22 -4.22
CA ALA A 54 -1.92 -0.98 -5.35
C ALA A 54 -1.78 -2.05 -6.44
N LYS A 55 -0.54 -2.46 -6.78
CA LYS A 55 -0.27 -3.56 -7.73
C LYS A 55 -0.81 -4.92 -7.27
N GLN A 56 -1.11 -5.06 -5.98
CA GLN A 56 -1.76 -6.25 -5.41
C GLN A 56 -3.28 -6.07 -5.25
N GLY A 57 -3.86 -5.02 -5.84
CA GLY A 57 -5.30 -4.78 -5.81
C GLY A 57 -5.81 -3.98 -4.62
N HIS A 58 -4.94 -3.30 -3.85
CA HIS A 58 -5.39 -2.49 -2.72
C HIS A 58 -5.90 -1.10 -3.13
N ASP A 59 -7.20 -0.88 -2.94
CA ASP A 59 -7.90 0.37 -3.28
C ASP A 59 -7.36 1.62 -2.59
N GLU A 60 -7.20 1.58 -1.26
CA GLU A 60 -6.80 2.77 -0.49
C GLU A 60 -5.40 3.26 -0.88
N SER A 61 -4.50 2.34 -1.23
CA SER A 61 -3.16 2.68 -1.70
C SER A 61 -3.19 3.45 -3.03
N VAL A 62 -4.11 3.14 -3.95
CA VAL A 62 -4.33 3.95 -5.16
C VAL A 62 -4.83 5.35 -4.79
N GLY A 63 -5.73 5.46 -3.80
CA GLY A 63 -6.20 6.74 -3.27
C GLY A 63 -5.07 7.59 -2.68
N ASN A 64 -4.16 6.98 -1.93
CA ASN A 64 -2.99 7.66 -1.38
C ASN A 64 -2.00 8.11 -2.46
N LEU A 65 -1.74 7.28 -3.48
CA LEU A 65 -0.95 7.69 -4.65
C LEU A 65 -1.62 8.83 -5.42
N LYS A 66 -2.95 8.84 -5.54
CA LYS A 66 -3.68 9.94 -6.20
C LYS A 66 -3.49 11.26 -5.47
N LYS A 67 -3.44 11.26 -4.13
CA LYS A 67 -3.12 12.46 -3.34
C LYS A 67 -1.69 12.93 -3.64
N LEU A 68 -0.72 12.02 -3.66
CA LEU A 68 0.69 12.31 -3.96
C LEU A 68 0.90 12.78 -5.40
N TYR A 69 0.16 12.24 -6.36
CA TYR A 69 0.14 12.69 -7.75
C TYR A 69 -0.38 14.14 -7.87
N LYS A 70 -1.49 14.47 -7.17
CA LYS A 70 -2.06 15.84 -7.18
C LYS A 70 -1.09 16.90 -6.67
N VAL A 71 -0.18 16.54 -5.76
CA VAL A 71 0.86 17.44 -5.24
C VAL A 71 2.19 17.31 -5.99
N GLY A 72 2.21 16.62 -7.14
CA GLY A 72 3.39 16.51 -8.01
C GLY A 72 4.50 15.60 -7.50
N LYS A 73 4.24 14.73 -6.51
CA LYS A 73 5.23 13.78 -5.97
C LYS A 73 5.33 12.47 -6.75
N VAL A 74 4.33 12.17 -7.58
CA VAL A 74 4.30 10.99 -8.46
C VAL A 74 4.19 11.50 -9.89
N SER A 75 4.97 10.93 -10.81
CA SER A 75 4.87 11.28 -12.22
C SER A 75 3.55 10.78 -12.83
N LYS A 76 3.15 11.36 -13.97
CA LYS A 76 1.96 10.90 -14.69
C LYS A 76 2.15 9.48 -15.22
N GLU A 77 3.34 9.14 -15.72
CA GLU A 77 3.63 7.79 -16.18
C GLU A 77 3.52 6.76 -15.05
N ASP A 78 4.12 7.04 -13.90
CA ASP A 78 4.14 6.11 -12.76
C ASP A 78 2.73 5.89 -12.18
N PHE A 79 1.96 6.97 -12.08
CA PHE A 79 0.58 6.89 -11.62
C PHE A 79 -0.28 6.07 -12.59
N ALA A 80 -0.17 6.34 -13.90
CA ALA A 80 -0.91 5.58 -14.91
C ALA A 80 -0.52 4.10 -14.94
N ALA A 81 0.78 3.78 -14.84
CA ALA A 81 1.26 2.41 -14.77
C ALA A 81 0.72 1.68 -13.53
N THR A 82 0.67 2.36 -12.38
CA THR A 82 0.14 1.79 -11.14
C THR A 82 -1.36 1.52 -11.22
N VAL A 83 -2.15 2.44 -11.77
CA VAL A 83 -3.60 2.24 -11.98
C VAL A 83 -3.88 1.07 -12.91
N ARG A 84 -3.13 0.94 -14.02
CA ARG A 84 -3.27 -0.20 -14.94
C ARG A 84 -2.97 -1.53 -14.25
N ALA A 85 -1.90 -1.59 -13.46
CA ALA A 85 -1.52 -2.80 -12.74
C ALA A 85 -2.55 -3.16 -11.64
N TYR A 86 -3.08 -2.17 -10.93
CA TYR A 86 -4.16 -2.36 -9.98
C TYR A 86 -5.42 -2.94 -10.66
N GLN A 87 -5.81 -2.39 -11.81
CA GLN A 87 -6.97 -2.88 -12.57
C GLN A 87 -6.78 -4.35 -12.98
N ALA A 88 -5.60 -4.69 -13.51
CA ALA A 88 -5.26 -6.06 -13.86
C ALA A 88 -5.32 -7.01 -12.64
N ALA A 89 -4.84 -6.57 -11.46
CA ALA A 89 -4.91 -7.36 -10.24
C ALA A 89 -6.36 -7.59 -9.78
N VAL A 90 -7.21 -6.57 -9.83
CA VAL A 90 -8.64 -6.68 -9.47
C VAL A 90 -9.42 -7.53 -10.46
N ASP A 91 -9.10 -7.45 -11.75
CA ASP A 91 -9.77 -8.29 -12.76
C ASP A 91 -9.30 -9.74 -12.68
N ALA A 92 -8.03 -9.96 -12.35
CA ALA A 92 -7.47 -11.28 -12.09
C ALA A 92 -7.97 -11.90 -10.80
N THR A 93 -8.45 -11.13 -9.81
CA THR A 93 -9.12 -11.72 -8.64
C THR A 93 -10.56 -12.09 -8.95
N LYS A 94 -11.29 -11.31 -9.76
CA LYS A 94 -12.68 -11.60 -10.20
C LYS A 94 -12.78 -12.80 -11.15
N SER A 95 -11.76 -13.02 -11.98
CA SER A 95 -11.72 -14.11 -12.97
C SER A 95 -11.72 -15.52 -12.37
N PRO A 96 -10.93 -15.87 -11.32
CA PRO A 96 -10.96 -17.18 -10.70
C PRO A 96 -12.27 -17.49 -9.97
N GLN A 97 -13.06 -16.50 -9.52
CA GLN A 97 -14.43 -16.77 -9.05
C GLN A 97 -15.43 -17.05 -10.19
N ARG A 98 -15.10 -16.69 -11.45
CA ARG A 98 -15.94 -16.98 -12.62
C ARG A 98 -15.66 -18.36 -13.23
N GLU A 99 -14.43 -18.86 -13.11
CA GLU A 99 -14.04 -20.19 -13.63
C GLU A 99 -14.51 -21.35 -12.72
N ALA A 100 -14.77 -21.11 -11.44
CA ALA A 100 -15.27 -22.14 -10.51
C ALA A 100 -16.79 -22.39 -10.58
N ALA A 101 -17.54 -21.59 -11.36
CA ALA A 101 -19.01 -21.67 -11.45
C ALA A 101 -19.51 -22.24 -12.79
N LYS A 102 -18.65 -22.94 -13.54
CA LYS A 102 -19.00 -23.54 -14.85
C LYS A 102 -18.73 -25.05 -14.95
N VAL A 103 -18.59 -25.72 -13.81
CA VAL A 103 -18.50 -27.18 -13.77
C VAL A 103 -19.65 -27.72 -12.91
N ASP A 104 -20.85 -27.74 -13.53
CA ASP A 104 -22.00 -28.56 -13.12
C ASP A 104 -22.43 -29.38 -14.35
#